data_AF-A0A1V4XKG6-F1
#
_entry.id   AF-A0A1V4XKG6-F1
#
_cell.length_a   1.000
_cell.length_b   1.000
_cell.length_c   1.000
_cell.angle_alpha   90.00
_cell.angle_beta   90.00
_cell.angle_gamma   90.00
#
_symmetry.space_group_name_H-M   'P 1'
#
loop_
_entity.id
_entity.type
_entity.pdbx_description
1 polymer ?
#
loop_
_entity_poly.entity_id
_entity_poly.type
_entity_poly.pdbx_seq_one_letter_code
_entity_poly.pdbx_strand_id
1 'polypeptide(L)'
;MSNYNRFYIRILSPLHIGCDEVYEPMGFVVDESACELVSFDPFDFFRELPPLEKTKLADICRKGTISSLLELNKFMQSKKAHGYRIKLCHGFLEHYKQNISMKPSNEFKIQQELNRFSIFRTAFHEHTNLPYIPGSSIKGALRTAYLNALAMKNKDVHYDNPKKNKYAAQQLEKGLLNYASLEKDPFRLLRVSDFVPVQAETKIVYAVNEKKQPSKSPARGPYQILEVIEPGAVFIGTIATEDRYTKEADIKRPLTMDALLNSSLLFYGNEKQREDSELNAAGLPFLKADKPDRAVPIRIGRHSGAESVTIDGHRDIRIMGNRGQSSFSKRGATTFWLASEVQKSWKREQLQPFGWAILGAITEEMYRSYEKTIQENRQRLQTAIQDNLVDAKSDSVRLSARTAESKTISVLSPLEKLLSELKMINANDAGRIGTLIQKIEQLETVEDKAEIAAAIRSKLGEKAFKKHKRKDYLQSLLQES
;
A
#
# COMPACT_ATOMS: atom_id res chain seq x y z
N MET A 1 -1.22 1.71 -44.91
CA MET A 1 -0.81 0.62 -44.01
C MET A 1 -1.00 1.11 -42.59
N SER A 2 -1.91 0.47 -41.85
CA SER A 2 -2.46 0.99 -40.59
C SER A 2 -1.40 1.14 -39.48
N ASN A 3 -1.22 2.38 -39.01
CA ASN A 3 -0.47 2.77 -37.80
C ASN A 3 -1.14 2.19 -36.54
N TYR A 4 -1.02 0.89 -36.28
CA TYR A 4 -1.48 0.33 -35.01
C TYR A 4 -0.49 0.66 -33.89
N ASN A 5 -0.54 1.91 -33.42
CA ASN A 5 0.19 2.34 -32.23
C ASN A 5 -0.56 2.01 -30.94
N ARG A 6 -1.78 1.48 -31.00
CA ARG A 6 -2.65 1.25 -29.83
C ARG A 6 -2.73 -0.24 -29.50
N PHE A 7 -2.54 -0.54 -28.22
CA PHE A 7 -2.48 -1.89 -27.69
C PHE A 7 -3.34 -2.02 -26.44
N TYR A 8 -3.91 -3.19 -26.24
CA TYR A 8 -4.57 -3.57 -25.00
C TYR A 8 -3.73 -4.61 -24.26
N ILE A 9 -3.86 -4.60 -22.94
CA ILE A 9 -3.36 -5.64 -22.05
C ILE A 9 -4.53 -6.21 -21.29
N ARG A 10 -4.73 -7.54 -21.36
CA ARG A 10 -5.69 -8.25 -20.51
C ARG A 10 -4.93 -9.09 -19.49
N ILE A 11 -5.21 -8.87 -18.22
CA ILE A 11 -4.61 -9.59 -17.11
C ILE A 11 -5.21 -10.99 -17.02
N LEU A 12 -4.36 -12.01 -16.99
CA LEU A 12 -4.78 -13.42 -16.93
C LEU A 12 -4.59 -14.03 -15.54
N SER A 13 -3.74 -13.42 -14.71
CA SER A 13 -3.43 -13.88 -13.37
C SER A 13 -3.23 -12.68 -12.45
N PRO A 14 -3.31 -12.85 -11.11
CA PRO A 14 -3.00 -11.77 -10.17
C PRO A 14 -1.70 -11.05 -10.56
N LEU A 15 -1.77 -9.73 -10.66
CA LEU A 15 -0.64 -8.90 -11.07
C LEU A 15 -0.34 -7.84 -10.01
N HIS A 16 0.89 -7.85 -9.49
CA HIS A 16 1.40 -6.78 -8.65
C HIS A 16 2.57 -6.09 -9.34
N ILE A 17 2.47 -4.78 -9.57
CA ILE A 17 3.58 -3.95 -10.03
C ILE A 17 3.98 -3.05 -8.87
N GLY A 18 5.12 -3.33 -8.24
CA GLY A 18 5.54 -2.58 -7.05
C GLY A 18 5.83 -1.11 -7.38
N CYS A 19 5.41 -0.22 -6.48
CA CYS A 19 5.68 1.22 -6.52
C CYS A 19 6.37 1.72 -5.25
N ASP A 20 6.95 0.81 -4.45
CA ASP A 20 7.59 1.07 -3.15
C ASP A 20 6.69 1.73 -2.09
N GLU A 21 5.39 1.84 -2.35
CA GLU A 21 4.39 2.25 -1.36
C GLU A 21 3.75 1.06 -0.63
N VAL A 22 3.35 1.34 0.61
CA VAL A 22 2.60 0.42 1.45
C VAL A 22 1.37 1.13 2.02
N TYR A 23 0.32 0.39 2.36
CA TYR A 23 -0.74 0.94 3.20
C TYR A 23 -0.22 1.12 4.62
N GLU A 24 -0.05 2.38 5.03
CA GLU A 24 0.40 2.72 6.37
C GLU A 24 -0.74 2.65 7.39
N PRO A 25 -0.50 2.23 8.65
CA PRO A 25 -1.56 2.10 9.66
C PRO A 25 -2.42 3.35 9.93
N MET A 26 -1.94 4.56 9.61
CA MET A 26 -2.73 5.79 9.76
C MET A 26 -3.61 6.11 8.54
N GLY A 27 -3.35 5.48 7.39
CA GLY A 27 -4.02 5.76 6.12
C GLY A 27 -5.05 4.72 5.70
N PHE A 28 -5.43 3.80 6.61
CA PHE A 28 -6.52 2.87 6.35
C PHE A 28 -7.28 2.40 7.59
N VAL A 29 -8.50 1.91 7.37
CA VAL A 29 -9.29 1.09 8.29
C VAL A 29 -9.72 -0.19 7.59
N VAL A 30 -10.12 -1.20 8.36
CA VAL A 30 -10.65 -2.46 7.83
C VAL A 30 -12.15 -2.51 8.09
N ASP A 31 -12.93 -2.56 7.01
CA ASP A 31 -14.37 -2.81 7.05
C ASP A 31 -14.61 -4.32 7.10
N GLU A 32 -14.72 -4.87 8.32
CA GLU A 32 -14.89 -6.30 8.54
C GLU A 32 -16.20 -6.84 7.93
N SER A 33 -17.22 -6.00 7.76
CA SER A 33 -18.52 -6.41 7.22
C SER A 33 -18.51 -6.55 5.71
N ALA A 34 -17.81 -5.64 5.03
CA ALA A 34 -17.64 -5.66 3.58
C ALA A 34 -16.46 -6.55 3.13
N CYS A 35 -15.59 -6.98 4.05
CA CYS A 35 -14.31 -7.61 3.75
C CYS A 35 -13.42 -6.71 2.87
N GLU A 36 -13.28 -5.45 3.26
CA GLU A 36 -12.55 -4.43 2.49
C GLU A 36 -11.57 -3.65 3.37
N LEU A 37 -10.46 -3.20 2.76
CA LEU A 37 -9.62 -2.14 3.30
C LEU A 37 -10.09 -0.81 2.72
N VAL A 38 -10.31 0.18 3.57
CA VAL A 38 -10.67 1.53 3.17
C VAL A 38 -9.48 2.43 3.40
N SER A 39 -8.86 2.91 2.32
CA SER A 39 -7.71 3.81 2.35
C SER A 39 -8.13 5.26 2.13
N PHE A 40 -7.54 6.18 2.89
CA PHE A 40 -7.92 7.59 2.93
C PHE A 40 -6.73 8.48 3.27
N ASP A 41 -6.90 9.78 3.05
CA ASP A 41 -5.94 10.78 3.50
C ASP A 41 -5.96 10.90 5.04
N PRO A 42 -4.82 10.69 5.73
CA PRO A 42 -4.78 10.73 7.19
C PRO A 42 -5.17 12.09 7.79
N PHE A 43 -4.94 13.21 7.08
CA PHE A 43 -5.32 14.54 7.55
C PHE A 43 -6.82 14.77 7.49
N ASP A 44 -7.47 14.32 6.42
CA ASP A 44 -8.93 14.39 6.33
C ASP A 44 -9.59 13.53 7.42
N PHE A 45 -9.11 12.31 7.60
CA PHE A 45 -9.56 11.46 8.72
C PHE A 45 -9.34 12.13 10.08
N PHE A 46 -8.15 12.69 10.33
CA PHE A 46 -7.88 13.40 11.58
C PHE A 46 -8.83 14.57 11.80
N ARG A 47 -9.16 15.33 10.76
CA ARG A 47 -10.08 16.49 10.85
C ARG A 47 -11.50 16.07 11.24
N GLU A 48 -11.96 14.92 10.76
CA GLU A 48 -13.29 14.36 11.03
C GLU A 48 -13.43 13.80 12.45
N LEU A 49 -12.32 13.46 13.12
CA LEU A 49 -12.36 12.89 14.46
C LEU A 49 -12.94 13.87 15.52
N PRO A 50 -13.73 13.38 16.49
CA PRO A 50 -14.15 14.14 17.66
C PRO A 50 -12.96 14.64 18.50
N PRO A 51 -13.08 15.74 19.26
CA PRO A 51 -11.98 16.32 20.03
C PRO A 51 -11.26 15.32 20.97
N LEU A 52 -12.02 14.48 21.68
CA LEU A 52 -11.45 13.48 22.59
C LEU A 52 -10.64 12.40 21.86
N GLU A 53 -11.08 12.02 20.66
CA GLU A 53 -10.37 11.04 19.84
C GLU A 53 -9.13 11.63 19.18
N LYS A 54 -9.17 12.91 18.78
CA LYS A 54 -8.00 13.66 18.30
C LYS A 54 -6.89 13.67 19.35
N THR A 55 -7.22 14.01 20.59
CA THR A 55 -6.25 13.98 21.71
C THR A 55 -5.68 12.57 21.89
N LYS A 56 -6.55 11.55 21.90
CA LYS A 56 -6.12 10.16 22.05
C LYS A 56 -5.18 9.71 20.92
N LEU A 57 -5.50 10.02 19.67
CA LEU A 57 -4.65 9.72 18.52
C LEU A 57 -3.31 10.46 18.62
N ALA A 58 -3.33 11.75 18.94
CA ALA A 58 -2.12 12.54 19.13
C ALA A 58 -1.23 11.98 20.26
N ASP A 59 -1.82 11.52 21.36
CA ASP A 59 -1.10 10.90 22.46
C ASP A 59 -0.45 9.56 22.06
N ILE A 60 -1.13 8.75 21.24
CA ILE A 60 -0.55 7.52 20.67
C ILE A 60 0.63 7.87 19.77
N CYS A 61 0.47 8.81 18.84
CA CYS A 61 1.53 9.22 17.91
C CYS A 61 2.75 9.80 18.63
N ARG A 62 2.55 10.58 19.70
CA ARG A 62 3.64 11.22 20.47
C ARG A 62 4.57 10.22 21.14
N LYS A 63 4.14 8.98 21.39
CA LYS A 63 4.98 7.94 21.97
C LYS A 63 6.16 7.57 21.08
N GLY A 64 5.96 7.53 19.76
CA GLY A 64 7.01 7.19 18.79
C GLY A 64 7.68 5.82 19.02
N THR A 65 6.96 4.83 19.56
CA THR A 65 7.50 3.49 19.86
C THR A 65 6.90 2.41 18.96
N ILE A 66 7.54 1.24 18.90
CA ILE A 66 6.99 0.08 18.17
C ILE A 66 5.64 -0.34 18.77
N SER A 67 5.52 -0.27 20.09
CA SER A 67 4.26 -0.54 20.80
C SER A 67 3.15 0.45 20.45
N SER A 68 3.47 1.72 20.16
CA SER A 68 2.45 2.70 19.75
C SER A 68 1.88 2.44 18.37
N LEU A 69 2.59 1.75 17.47
CA LEU A 69 2.03 1.28 16.19
C LEU A 69 0.91 0.25 16.41
N LEU A 70 1.05 -0.62 17.43
CA LEU A 70 0.02 -1.59 17.77
C LEU A 70 -1.19 -0.92 18.43
N GLU A 71 -0.96 0.07 19.30
CA GLU A 71 -2.02 0.92 19.84
C GLU A 71 -2.76 1.70 18.76
N LEU A 72 -2.03 2.22 17.77
CA LEU A 72 -2.60 2.89 16.61
C LEU A 72 -3.51 1.95 15.82
N ASN A 73 -3.04 0.76 15.46
CA ASN A 73 -3.89 -0.23 14.78
C ASN A 73 -5.15 -0.59 15.60
N LYS A 74 -5.05 -0.71 16.93
CA LYS A 74 -6.21 -0.90 17.82
C LYS A 74 -7.17 0.28 17.79
N PHE A 75 -6.65 1.51 17.77
CA PHE A 75 -7.45 2.72 17.66
C PHE A 75 -8.24 2.71 16.34
N MET A 76 -7.58 2.39 15.22
CA MET A 76 -8.16 2.36 13.87
C MET A 76 -9.21 1.26 13.67
N GLN A 77 -9.07 0.10 14.33
CA GLN A 77 -9.97 -1.06 14.17
C GLN A 77 -11.47 -0.72 14.35
N SER A 78 -11.79 0.22 15.24
CA SER A 78 -13.17 0.61 15.57
C SER A 78 -13.70 1.78 14.74
N LYS A 79 -12.91 2.29 13.81
CA LYS A 79 -13.20 3.53 13.07
C LYS A 79 -13.82 3.23 11.73
N LYS A 80 -14.67 4.17 11.30
CA LYS A 80 -15.19 4.24 9.94
C LYS A 80 -14.53 5.42 9.26
N ALA A 81 -14.23 5.26 7.99
CA ALA A 81 -13.67 6.31 7.17
C ALA A 81 -14.27 6.19 5.76
N HIS A 82 -14.30 7.33 5.06
CA HIS A 82 -14.59 7.39 3.63
C HIS A 82 -13.28 7.35 2.87
N GLY A 83 -13.23 6.61 1.76
CA GLY A 83 -11.99 6.45 1.03
C GLY A 83 -12.07 5.43 -0.09
N TYR A 84 -10.92 5.14 -0.69
CA TYR A 84 -10.77 4.13 -1.72
C TYR A 84 -10.89 2.73 -1.10
N ARG A 85 -11.75 1.89 -1.66
CA ARG A 85 -12.07 0.55 -1.14
C ARG A 85 -11.34 -0.52 -1.94
N ILE A 86 -10.64 -1.41 -1.24
CA ILE A 86 -9.90 -2.53 -1.83
C ILE A 86 -10.41 -3.83 -1.20
N LYS A 87 -10.74 -4.81 -2.05
CA LYS A 87 -11.20 -6.12 -1.58
C LYS A 87 -10.10 -6.84 -0.80
N LEU A 88 -10.48 -7.53 0.28
CA LEU A 88 -9.57 -8.36 1.05
C LEU A 88 -9.76 -9.84 0.70
N CYS A 89 -8.67 -10.61 0.70
CA CYS A 89 -8.75 -12.06 0.72
C CYS A 89 -9.30 -12.56 2.06
N HIS A 90 -9.94 -13.73 2.05
CA HIS A 90 -10.69 -14.21 3.22
C HIS A 90 -9.81 -14.44 4.45
N GLY A 91 -8.54 -14.82 4.27
CA GLY A 91 -7.60 -15.04 5.38
C GLY A 91 -7.09 -13.76 6.03
N PHE A 92 -7.31 -12.60 5.41
CA PHE A 92 -6.78 -11.34 5.88
C PHE A 92 -7.41 -10.90 7.20
N LEU A 93 -8.74 -10.96 7.34
CA LEU A 93 -9.44 -10.47 8.52
C LEU A 93 -9.00 -11.19 9.79
N GLU A 94 -8.89 -12.52 9.73
CA GLU A 94 -8.43 -13.31 10.87
C GLU A 94 -7.00 -12.95 11.26
N HIS A 95 -6.12 -12.81 10.27
CA HIS A 95 -4.73 -12.42 10.48
C HIS A 95 -4.60 -10.99 11.04
N TYR A 96 -5.39 -10.04 10.54
CA TYR A 96 -5.45 -8.66 11.05
C TYR A 96 -5.86 -8.64 12.54
N LYS A 97 -6.92 -9.38 12.90
CA LYS A 97 -7.36 -9.51 14.30
C LYS A 97 -6.29 -10.14 15.19
N GLN A 98 -5.58 -11.16 14.70
CA GLN A 98 -4.49 -11.79 15.43
C GLN A 98 -3.34 -10.80 15.69
N ASN A 99 -2.98 -9.99 14.70
CA ASN A 99 -1.90 -9.02 14.84
C ASN A 99 -2.24 -7.88 15.79
N ILE A 100 -3.47 -7.38 15.73
CA ILE A 100 -3.92 -6.32 16.66
C ILE A 100 -4.02 -6.85 18.10
N SER A 101 -4.40 -8.11 18.27
CA SER A 101 -4.59 -8.72 19.59
C SER A 101 -3.28 -9.05 20.33
N MET A 102 -2.10 -8.80 19.74
CA MET A 102 -0.83 -9.10 20.40
C MET A 102 -0.63 -8.27 21.68
N LYS A 103 0.00 -8.89 22.68
CA LYS A 103 0.33 -8.26 23.96
C LYS A 103 1.53 -7.31 23.78
N PRO A 104 1.49 -6.08 24.36
CA PRO A 104 2.56 -5.09 24.22
C PRO A 104 3.93 -5.51 24.82
N SER A 105 3.98 -6.56 25.64
CA SER A 105 5.15 -6.91 26.44
C SER A 105 6.30 -7.59 25.68
N ASN A 106 6.20 -7.79 24.36
CA ASN A 106 7.24 -8.43 23.55
C ASN A 106 7.56 -7.62 22.30
N GLU A 107 8.37 -6.58 22.46
CA GLU A 107 8.70 -5.61 21.40
C GLU A 107 9.36 -6.26 20.18
N PHE A 108 10.26 -7.24 20.37
CA PHE A 108 10.89 -7.96 19.28
C PHE A 108 9.88 -8.71 18.41
N LYS A 109 8.91 -9.40 19.04
CA LYS A 109 7.85 -10.09 18.31
C LYS A 109 6.93 -9.11 17.59
N ILE A 110 6.59 -7.98 18.21
CA ILE A 110 5.78 -6.93 17.58
C ILE A 110 6.48 -6.40 16.34
N GLN A 111 7.77 -6.04 16.43
CA GLN A 111 8.53 -5.58 15.28
C GLN A 111 8.56 -6.61 14.15
N GLN A 112 8.77 -7.88 14.48
CA GLN A 112 8.81 -8.96 13.49
C GLN A 112 7.47 -9.12 12.76
N GLU A 113 6.36 -9.10 13.49
CA GLU A 113 5.03 -9.26 12.91
C GLU A 113 4.60 -8.00 12.14
N LEU A 114 4.89 -6.79 12.63
CA LEU A 114 4.63 -5.55 11.90
C LEU A 114 5.39 -5.50 10.57
N ASN A 115 6.67 -5.89 10.55
CA ASN A 115 7.46 -5.98 9.32
C ASN A 115 6.91 -7.01 8.32
N ARG A 116 6.24 -8.06 8.80
CA ARG A 116 5.59 -9.07 7.95
C ARG A 116 4.20 -8.63 7.48
N PHE A 117 3.56 -7.73 8.22
CA PHE A 117 2.22 -7.25 7.93
C PHE A 117 2.17 -6.03 7.00
N SER A 118 3.32 -5.57 6.47
CA SER A 118 3.35 -4.54 5.44
C SER A 118 2.54 -4.96 4.21
N ILE A 119 1.55 -4.15 3.85
CA ILE A 119 0.66 -4.37 2.71
C ILE A 119 1.18 -3.54 1.54
N PHE A 120 1.83 -4.17 0.57
CA PHE A 120 2.44 -3.47 -0.57
C PHE A 120 1.38 -3.08 -1.59
N ARG A 121 1.39 -1.80 -1.99
CA ARG A 121 0.50 -1.26 -3.02
C ARG A 121 1.01 -1.62 -4.42
N THR A 122 0.08 -1.86 -5.33
CA THR A 122 0.41 -1.93 -6.77
C THR A 122 0.44 -0.52 -7.34
N ALA A 123 1.17 -0.31 -8.44
CA ALA A 123 1.25 0.98 -9.13
C ALA A 123 -0.15 1.54 -9.41
N PHE A 124 -0.39 2.78 -8.96
CA PHE A 124 -1.68 3.44 -8.95
C PHE A 124 -1.53 4.93 -9.27
N HIS A 125 -2.61 5.57 -9.72
CA HIS A 125 -2.65 7.01 -9.93
C HIS A 125 -3.04 7.72 -8.63
N GLU A 126 -2.19 8.62 -8.12
CA GLU A 126 -2.37 9.32 -6.84
C GLU A 126 -3.74 9.99 -6.67
N HIS A 127 -4.28 10.61 -7.71
CA HIS A 127 -5.54 11.34 -7.63
C HIS A 127 -6.79 10.47 -7.73
N THR A 128 -6.70 9.29 -8.36
CA THR A 128 -7.88 8.43 -8.63
C THR A 128 -7.84 7.11 -7.89
N ASN A 129 -6.69 6.76 -7.31
CA ASN A 129 -6.36 5.45 -6.76
C ASN A 129 -6.53 4.26 -7.72
N LEU A 130 -6.81 4.53 -9.01
CA LEU A 130 -6.91 3.49 -10.01
C LEU A 130 -5.54 2.88 -10.30
N PRO A 131 -5.45 1.55 -10.43
CA PRO A 131 -4.21 0.90 -10.83
C PRO A 131 -3.85 1.30 -12.26
N TYR A 132 -2.55 1.33 -12.57
CA TYR A 132 -2.05 1.47 -13.94
C TYR A 132 -0.87 0.53 -14.16
N ILE A 133 -0.54 0.29 -15.43
CA ILE A 133 0.63 -0.50 -15.79
C ILE A 133 1.68 0.43 -16.39
N PRO A 134 2.81 0.68 -15.71
CA PRO A 134 3.87 1.51 -16.23
C PRO A 134 4.41 0.98 -17.57
N GLY A 135 4.63 1.86 -18.54
CA GLY A 135 5.18 1.51 -19.85
C GLY A 135 6.58 0.89 -19.74
N SER A 136 7.33 1.23 -18.69
CA SER A 136 8.61 0.61 -18.34
C SER A 136 8.50 -0.89 -18.06
N SER A 137 7.40 -1.35 -17.43
CA SER A 137 7.17 -2.78 -17.16
C SER A 137 6.97 -3.55 -18.47
N ILE A 138 6.21 -2.98 -19.40
CA ILE A 138 5.95 -3.57 -20.72
C ILE A 138 7.23 -3.55 -21.57
N LYS A 139 7.92 -2.41 -21.59
CA LYS A 139 9.19 -2.26 -22.30
C LYS A 139 10.25 -3.23 -21.77
N GLY A 140 10.30 -3.45 -20.47
CA GLY A 140 11.16 -4.45 -19.82
C GLY A 140 10.86 -5.88 -20.30
N ALA A 141 9.59 -6.28 -20.29
CA ALA A 141 9.19 -7.60 -20.78
C ALA A 141 9.52 -7.82 -22.26
N LEU A 142 9.21 -6.84 -23.11
CA LEU A 142 9.57 -6.88 -24.53
C LEU A 142 11.09 -6.93 -24.74
N ARG A 143 11.87 -6.20 -23.92
CA ARG A 143 13.33 -6.24 -23.96
C ARG A 143 13.87 -7.61 -23.58
N THR A 144 13.38 -8.22 -22.51
CA THR A 144 13.77 -9.57 -22.09
C THR A 144 13.48 -10.59 -23.18
N ALA A 145 12.28 -10.56 -23.77
CA ALA A 145 11.91 -11.47 -24.84
C ALA A 145 12.80 -11.31 -26.08
N TYR A 146 13.05 -10.06 -26.49
CA TYR A 146 13.90 -9.75 -27.63
C TYR A 146 15.36 -10.17 -27.41
N LEU A 147 15.91 -9.94 -26.22
CA LEU A 147 17.25 -10.40 -25.84
C LEU A 147 17.37 -11.92 -25.90
N ASN A 148 16.36 -12.65 -25.41
CA ASN A 148 16.32 -14.11 -25.51
C ASN A 148 16.30 -14.58 -26.98
N ALA A 149 15.49 -13.95 -27.83
CA ALA A 149 15.46 -14.26 -29.26
C ALA A 149 16.81 -14.02 -29.94
N LEU A 150 17.54 -12.96 -29.55
CA LEU A 150 18.90 -12.70 -30.04
C LEU A 150 19.91 -13.73 -29.52
N ALA A 151 19.84 -14.10 -28.23
CA ALA A 151 20.73 -15.10 -27.63
C ALA A 151 20.56 -16.50 -28.27
N MET A 152 19.34 -16.85 -28.67
CA MET A 152 19.08 -18.08 -29.43
C MET A 152 19.75 -18.07 -30.80
N LYS A 153 19.83 -16.91 -31.46
CA LYS A 153 20.42 -16.75 -32.80
C LYS A 153 21.95 -16.57 -32.76
N ASN A 154 22.47 -15.95 -31.71
CA ASN A 154 23.89 -15.64 -31.57
C ASN A 154 24.42 -16.15 -30.22
N LYS A 155 25.02 -17.34 -30.24
CA LYS A 155 25.56 -17.99 -29.04
C LYS A 155 26.97 -17.49 -28.67
N ASP A 156 27.64 -16.77 -29.56
CA ASP A 156 29.06 -16.40 -29.44
C ASP A 156 29.27 -14.97 -28.89
N VAL A 157 28.31 -14.44 -28.13
CA VAL A 157 28.50 -13.15 -27.46
C VAL A 157 29.49 -13.31 -26.31
N HIS A 158 30.65 -12.67 -26.44
CA HIS A 158 31.67 -12.66 -25.39
C HIS A 158 31.31 -11.68 -24.27
N TYR A 159 31.34 -12.15 -23.03
CA TYR A 159 31.17 -11.34 -21.83
C TYR A 159 31.92 -12.00 -20.66
N ASP A 160 32.32 -11.18 -19.68
CA ASP A 160 33.08 -11.65 -18.53
C ASP A 160 32.30 -12.62 -17.64
N ASN A 161 33.01 -13.39 -16.84
CA ASN A 161 32.38 -14.22 -15.82
C ASN A 161 31.63 -13.33 -14.79
N PRO A 162 30.30 -13.51 -14.62
CA PRO A 162 29.49 -12.67 -13.73
C PRO A 162 29.91 -12.76 -12.25
N LYS A 163 30.63 -13.80 -11.85
CA LYS A 163 31.19 -13.93 -10.49
C LYS A 163 32.41 -13.07 -10.25
N LYS A 164 33.10 -12.65 -11.32
CA LYS A 164 34.32 -11.84 -11.27
C LYS A 164 34.07 -10.38 -11.68
N ASN A 165 33.07 -10.14 -12.52
CA ASN A 165 32.74 -8.81 -13.00
C ASN A 165 31.25 -8.48 -12.81
N LYS A 166 30.97 -7.47 -11.98
CA LYS A 166 29.61 -6.96 -11.75
C LYS A 166 28.94 -6.38 -13.01
N TYR A 167 29.70 -6.07 -14.05
CA TYR A 167 29.22 -5.53 -15.33
C TYR A 167 28.98 -6.60 -16.40
N ALA A 168 29.19 -7.89 -16.11
CA ALA A 168 29.03 -8.98 -17.08
C ALA A 168 27.64 -9.00 -17.73
N ALA A 169 26.57 -8.78 -16.96
CA ALA A 169 25.21 -8.72 -17.49
C ALA A 169 25.02 -7.55 -18.48
N GLN A 170 25.62 -6.40 -18.18
CA GLN A 170 25.59 -5.23 -19.06
C GLN A 170 26.38 -5.47 -20.35
N GLN A 171 27.53 -6.16 -20.27
CA GLN A 171 28.31 -6.56 -21.44
C GLN A 171 27.52 -7.51 -22.35
N LEU A 172 26.87 -8.53 -21.77
CA LEU A 172 26.01 -9.46 -22.50
C LEU A 172 24.88 -8.72 -23.23
N GLU A 173 24.16 -7.84 -22.54
CA GLU A 173 23.08 -7.04 -23.12
C GLU A 173 23.58 -6.16 -24.28
N LYS A 174 24.68 -5.44 -24.08
CA LYS A 174 25.32 -4.60 -25.11
C LYS A 174 25.79 -5.41 -26.31
N GLY A 175 26.38 -6.58 -26.08
CA GLY A 175 26.84 -7.49 -27.12
C GLY A 175 25.69 -8.07 -27.95
N LEU A 176 24.60 -8.48 -27.30
CA LEU A 176 23.41 -8.97 -27.98
C LEU A 176 22.75 -7.88 -28.84
N LEU A 177 22.55 -6.69 -28.27
CA LEU A 177 21.91 -5.57 -28.96
C LEU A 177 22.83 -4.81 -29.91
N ASN A 178 24.14 -5.10 -29.88
CA ASN A 178 25.19 -4.49 -30.70
C ASN A 178 25.27 -2.96 -30.55
N TYR A 179 25.40 -2.48 -29.31
CA TYR A 179 25.61 -1.06 -29.00
C TYR A 179 26.70 -0.85 -27.95
N ALA A 180 27.37 0.30 -27.98
CA ALA A 180 28.44 0.65 -27.04
C ALA A 180 27.96 1.55 -25.89
N SER A 181 27.09 2.51 -26.21
CA SER A 181 26.64 3.59 -25.34
C SER A 181 25.11 3.76 -25.41
N LEU A 182 24.49 4.27 -24.33
CA LEU A 182 23.04 4.26 -24.16
C LEU A 182 22.28 5.02 -25.26
N GLU A 183 22.89 6.05 -25.84
CA GLU A 183 22.35 6.79 -26.97
C GLU A 183 22.19 5.94 -28.24
N LYS A 184 22.98 4.85 -28.37
CA LYS A 184 22.93 3.89 -29.48
C LYS A 184 22.10 2.64 -29.15
N ASP A 185 21.46 2.58 -27.98
CA ASP A 185 20.58 1.46 -27.63
C ASP A 185 19.34 1.45 -28.54
N PRO A 186 19.05 0.36 -29.28
CA PRO A 186 17.89 0.28 -30.15
C PRO A 186 16.55 0.51 -29.41
N PHE A 187 16.45 0.18 -28.12
CA PHE A 187 15.26 0.43 -27.31
C PHE A 187 15.05 1.91 -26.98
N ARG A 188 16.01 2.80 -27.23
CA ARG A 188 15.80 4.26 -27.13
C ARG A 188 14.69 4.74 -28.06
N LEU A 189 14.53 4.10 -29.22
CA LEU A 189 13.50 4.43 -30.22
C LEU A 189 12.19 3.66 -30.01
N LEU A 190 12.11 2.78 -29.02
CA LEU A 190 10.85 2.14 -28.63
C LEU A 190 10.13 3.02 -27.60
N ARG A 191 9.00 3.60 -28.01
CA ARG A 191 8.09 4.37 -27.15
C ARG A 191 6.99 3.46 -26.66
N VAL A 192 6.82 3.42 -25.34
CA VAL A 192 5.78 2.65 -24.66
C VAL A 192 5.13 3.61 -23.67
N SER A 193 3.85 3.92 -23.85
CA SER A 193 3.13 4.72 -22.87
C SER A 193 2.82 3.89 -21.64
N ASP A 194 2.44 4.56 -20.56
CA ASP A 194 1.71 3.89 -19.49
C ASP A 194 0.36 3.39 -20.03
N PHE A 195 -0.09 2.29 -19.46
CA PHE A 195 -1.33 1.62 -19.81
C PHE A 195 -2.37 1.94 -18.74
N VAL A 196 -3.45 2.58 -19.16
CA VAL A 196 -4.54 3.05 -18.29
C VAL A 196 -5.68 2.02 -18.25
N PRO A 197 -6.37 1.86 -17.12
CA PRO A 197 -7.41 0.86 -16.99
C PRO A 197 -8.65 1.26 -17.80
N VAL A 198 -9.17 0.32 -18.57
CA VAL A 198 -10.56 0.35 -19.07
C VAL A 198 -11.48 -0.08 -17.93
N GLN A 199 -11.14 -1.20 -17.32
CA GLN A 199 -11.80 -1.77 -16.15
C GLN A 199 -10.74 -2.54 -15.37
N ALA A 200 -10.57 -2.20 -14.10
CA ALA A 200 -9.66 -2.89 -13.21
C ALA A 200 -10.17 -2.78 -11.78
N GLU A 201 -10.18 -3.91 -11.09
CA GLU A 201 -10.36 -3.98 -9.65
C GLU A 201 -9.06 -4.48 -9.02
N THR A 202 -8.83 -4.10 -7.77
CA THR A 202 -7.70 -4.59 -6.99
C THR A 202 -8.16 -5.36 -5.76
N LYS A 203 -7.33 -6.31 -5.35
CA LYS A 203 -7.56 -7.16 -4.18
C LYS A 203 -6.26 -7.33 -3.42
N ILE A 204 -6.33 -7.38 -2.08
CA ILE A 204 -5.20 -7.74 -1.24
C ILE A 204 -5.13 -9.25 -1.06
N VAL A 205 -4.01 -9.86 -1.46
CA VAL A 205 -3.74 -11.30 -1.38
C VAL A 205 -2.40 -11.58 -0.71
N TYR A 206 -2.18 -12.83 -0.34
CA TYR A 206 -0.86 -13.30 0.10
C TYR A 206 -0.06 -13.84 -1.08
N ALA A 207 1.23 -13.49 -1.16
CA ALA A 207 2.19 -14.20 -2.00
C ALA A 207 2.93 -15.23 -1.13
N VAL A 208 2.83 -16.50 -1.51
CA VAL A 208 3.39 -17.64 -0.78
C VAL A 208 4.33 -18.45 -1.66
N ASN A 209 5.22 -19.23 -1.04
CA ASN A 209 6.17 -20.06 -1.78
C ASN A 209 5.73 -21.52 -1.83
N GLU A 210 5.85 -22.15 -3.00
CA GLU A 210 5.74 -23.60 -3.18
C GLU A 210 7.00 -24.14 -3.87
N LYS A 211 7.43 -25.36 -3.53
CA LYS A 211 8.59 -25.96 -4.21
C LYS A 211 8.19 -26.47 -5.58
N LYS A 212 9.06 -26.27 -6.57
CA LYS A 212 8.86 -26.83 -7.92
C LYS A 212 8.98 -28.35 -7.96
N GLN A 213 9.79 -28.91 -7.06
CA GLN A 213 9.98 -30.36 -6.93
C GLN A 213 9.47 -30.85 -5.56
N PRO A 214 8.86 -32.05 -5.49
CA PRO A 214 8.48 -32.66 -4.23
C PRO A 214 9.65 -32.75 -3.27
N SER A 215 9.43 -32.43 -2.00
CA SER A 215 10.45 -32.52 -0.96
C SER A 215 9.79 -32.81 0.38
N LYS A 216 10.49 -33.53 1.27
CA LYS A 216 10.01 -33.87 2.62
C LYS A 216 9.70 -32.65 3.50
N SER A 217 10.32 -31.50 3.21
CA SER A 217 10.04 -30.24 3.91
C SER A 217 9.29 -29.26 3.01
N PRO A 218 8.34 -28.46 3.54
CA PRO A 218 7.67 -27.42 2.78
C PRO A 218 8.65 -26.35 2.29
N ALA A 219 8.20 -25.50 1.38
CA ALA A 219 8.95 -24.30 1.02
C ALA A 219 9.18 -23.43 2.27
N ARG A 220 10.36 -22.82 2.35
CA ARG A 220 10.71 -21.87 3.42
C ARG A 220 10.72 -20.48 2.82
N GLY A 221 9.91 -19.59 3.36
CA GLY A 221 9.90 -18.17 3.00
C GLY A 221 8.70 -17.48 3.66
N PRO A 222 8.88 -16.26 4.21
CA PRO A 222 7.74 -15.52 4.73
C PRO A 222 6.76 -15.23 3.58
N TYR A 223 5.46 -15.21 3.90
CA TYR A 223 4.48 -14.65 2.99
C TYR A 223 4.75 -13.15 2.78
N GLN A 224 4.20 -12.60 1.71
CA GLN A 224 4.11 -11.16 1.52
C GLN A 224 2.64 -10.79 1.32
N ILE A 225 2.25 -9.59 1.70
CA ILE A 225 0.88 -9.10 1.51
C ILE A 225 0.92 -8.09 0.36
N LEU A 226 0.25 -8.41 -0.74
CA LEU A 226 0.30 -7.61 -1.97
C LEU A 226 -1.12 -7.20 -2.37
N GLU A 227 -1.30 -5.92 -2.69
CA GLU A 227 -2.38 -5.51 -3.56
C GLU A 227 -2.09 -5.99 -4.99
N VAL A 228 -3.05 -6.66 -5.61
CA VAL A 228 -2.95 -7.17 -6.97
C VAL A 228 -4.09 -6.62 -7.82
N ILE A 229 -3.80 -6.37 -9.09
CA ILE A 229 -4.81 -6.22 -10.14
C ILE A 229 -5.40 -7.60 -10.41
N GLU A 230 -6.73 -7.72 -10.37
CA GLU A 230 -7.42 -8.99 -10.54
C GLU A 230 -7.40 -9.50 -11.99
N PRO A 231 -7.40 -10.83 -12.21
CA PRO A 231 -7.60 -11.43 -13.53
C PRO A 231 -8.86 -10.90 -14.23
N GLY A 232 -8.76 -10.69 -15.53
CA GLY A 232 -9.85 -10.12 -16.35
C GLY A 232 -9.77 -8.61 -16.55
N ALA A 233 -8.97 -7.89 -15.75
CA ALA A 233 -8.74 -6.46 -15.95
C ALA A 233 -8.16 -6.16 -17.33
N VAL A 234 -8.60 -5.05 -17.94
CA VAL A 234 -8.17 -4.61 -19.27
C VAL A 234 -7.60 -3.20 -19.19
N PHE A 235 -6.44 -3.01 -19.82
CA PHE A 235 -5.74 -1.74 -19.91
C PHE A 235 -5.46 -1.40 -21.37
N ILE A 236 -5.41 -0.11 -21.70
CA ILE A 236 -5.04 0.35 -23.04
C ILE A 236 -3.87 1.32 -22.97
N GLY A 237 -3.04 1.30 -24.01
CA GLY A 237 -1.86 2.15 -24.11
C GLY A 237 -1.34 2.17 -25.54
N THR A 238 -0.16 2.77 -25.71
CA THR A 238 0.49 2.88 -27.01
C THR A 238 1.90 2.31 -27.03
N ILE A 239 2.26 1.68 -28.15
CA ILE A 239 3.61 1.17 -28.43
C ILE A 239 3.97 1.58 -29.85
N ALA A 240 5.10 2.27 -30.03
CA ALA A 240 5.56 2.74 -31.33
C ALA A 240 7.08 2.67 -31.46
N THR A 241 7.57 2.40 -32.68
CA THR A 241 8.99 2.50 -33.03
C THR A 241 9.23 3.79 -33.82
N GLU A 242 10.26 4.55 -33.43
CA GLU A 242 10.59 5.84 -34.03
C GLU A 242 11.65 5.69 -35.14
N ASP A 243 11.31 4.96 -36.21
CA ASP A 243 12.26 4.50 -37.23
C ASP A 243 12.98 5.65 -37.97
N ARG A 244 12.37 6.83 -38.03
CA ARG A 244 12.93 8.05 -38.65
C ARG A 244 14.27 8.50 -38.05
N TYR A 245 14.51 8.20 -36.77
CA TYR A 245 15.74 8.61 -36.08
C TYR A 245 16.83 7.54 -36.07
N THR A 246 16.61 6.39 -36.72
CA THR A 246 17.56 5.25 -36.71
C THR A 246 18.94 5.61 -37.25
N LYS A 247 18.99 6.34 -38.37
CA LYS A 247 20.23 6.80 -39.00
C LYS A 247 20.95 7.85 -38.15
N GLU A 248 20.20 8.84 -37.65
CA GLU A 248 20.74 9.92 -36.81
C GLU A 248 21.31 9.40 -35.48
N ALA A 249 20.68 8.36 -34.91
CA ALA A 249 21.08 7.76 -33.65
C ALA A 249 22.16 6.66 -33.79
N ASP A 250 22.68 6.40 -35.01
CA ASP A 250 23.68 5.35 -35.28
C ASP A 250 23.27 3.97 -34.74
N ILE A 251 22.00 3.61 -34.90
CA ILE A 251 21.45 2.35 -34.39
C ILE A 251 21.71 1.23 -35.39
N LYS A 252 22.64 0.35 -35.03
CA LYS A 252 23.07 -0.77 -35.89
C LYS A 252 22.00 -1.84 -36.11
N ARG A 253 21.07 -2.00 -35.16
CA ARG A 253 19.99 -3.01 -35.19
C ARG A 253 18.64 -2.37 -34.84
N PRO A 254 18.00 -1.65 -35.78
CA PRO A 254 16.68 -1.08 -35.57
C PRO A 254 15.65 -2.13 -35.14
N LEU A 255 14.74 -1.75 -34.23
CA LEU A 255 13.64 -2.61 -33.80
C LEU A 255 12.48 -2.50 -34.78
N THR A 256 11.78 -3.61 -35.03
CA THR A 256 10.47 -3.59 -35.69
C THR A 256 9.42 -4.12 -34.73
N MET A 257 8.18 -3.65 -34.88
CA MET A 257 7.07 -4.12 -34.05
C MET A 257 6.89 -5.64 -34.18
N ASP A 258 6.94 -6.17 -35.40
CA ASP A 258 6.84 -7.60 -35.65
C ASP A 258 7.95 -8.39 -34.95
N ALA A 259 9.19 -7.89 -34.95
CA ALA A 259 10.29 -8.57 -34.26
C ALA A 259 10.11 -8.59 -32.74
N LEU A 260 9.55 -7.53 -32.15
CA LEU A 260 9.23 -7.46 -30.72
C LEU A 260 8.10 -8.43 -30.36
N LEU A 261 6.99 -8.40 -31.11
CA LEU A 261 5.83 -9.26 -30.86
C LEU A 261 6.16 -10.74 -31.09
N ASN A 262 6.90 -11.07 -32.16
CA ASN A 262 7.33 -12.45 -32.42
C ASN A 262 8.31 -12.96 -31.35
N SER A 263 9.25 -12.11 -30.91
CA SER A 263 10.13 -12.46 -29.78
C SER A 263 9.33 -12.72 -28.51
N SER A 264 8.34 -11.87 -28.20
CA SER A 264 7.43 -12.05 -27.06
C SER A 264 6.65 -13.36 -27.16
N LEU A 265 6.08 -13.63 -28.34
CA LEU A 265 5.31 -14.84 -28.62
C LEU A 265 6.13 -16.10 -28.35
N LEU A 266 7.34 -16.16 -28.91
CA LEU A 266 8.23 -17.31 -28.78
C LEU A 266 8.70 -17.47 -27.32
N PHE A 267 9.26 -16.41 -26.73
CA PHE A 267 9.84 -16.50 -25.40
C PHE A 267 8.78 -16.77 -24.33
N TYR A 268 7.76 -15.91 -24.21
CA TYR A 268 6.76 -16.07 -23.17
C TYR A 268 5.80 -17.23 -23.45
N GLY A 269 5.63 -17.63 -24.72
CA GLY A 269 4.93 -18.87 -25.05
C GLY A 269 5.64 -20.10 -24.50
N ASN A 270 6.96 -20.20 -24.70
CA ASN A 270 7.77 -21.28 -24.15
C ASN A 270 7.82 -21.24 -22.62
N GLU A 271 7.99 -20.05 -22.02
CA GLU A 271 7.99 -19.89 -20.57
C GLU A 271 6.63 -20.28 -19.95
N LYS A 272 5.52 -19.99 -20.62
CA LYS A 272 4.19 -20.39 -20.18
C LYS A 272 4.04 -21.91 -20.20
N GLN A 273 4.40 -22.55 -21.30
CA GLN A 273 4.35 -24.01 -21.44
C GLN A 273 5.24 -24.71 -20.41
N ARG A 274 6.46 -24.19 -20.19
CA ARG A 274 7.38 -24.68 -19.18
C ARG A 274 6.79 -24.55 -17.78
N GLU A 275 6.30 -23.38 -17.40
CA GLU A 275 5.72 -23.16 -16.06
C GLU A 275 4.47 -24.03 -15.86
N ASP A 276 3.58 -24.13 -16.84
CA ASP A 276 2.39 -24.98 -16.74
C ASP A 276 2.77 -26.45 -16.52
N SER A 277 3.80 -26.92 -17.23
CA SER A 277 4.31 -28.28 -17.07
C SER A 277 4.91 -28.51 -15.68
N GLU A 278 5.69 -27.55 -15.18
CA GLU A 278 6.30 -27.61 -13.85
C GLU A 278 5.23 -27.53 -12.73
N LEU A 279 4.21 -26.66 -12.88
CA LEU A 279 3.09 -26.55 -11.94
C LEU A 279 2.28 -27.85 -11.91
N ASN A 280 1.92 -28.39 -13.07
CA ASN A 280 1.19 -29.64 -13.18
C ASN A 280 1.99 -30.81 -12.56
N ALA A 281 3.29 -30.91 -12.83
CA ALA A 281 4.17 -31.92 -12.22
C ALA A 281 4.27 -31.78 -10.69
N ALA A 282 4.13 -30.56 -10.15
CA ALA A 282 4.10 -30.30 -8.72
C ALA A 282 2.70 -30.51 -8.09
N GLY A 283 1.69 -30.86 -8.88
CA GLY A 283 0.29 -30.98 -8.44
C GLY A 283 -0.32 -29.63 -8.07
N LEU A 284 0.08 -28.56 -8.77
CA LEU A 284 -0.40 -27.20 -8.57
C LEU A 284 -1.26 -26.76 -9.76
N PRO A 285 -2.26 -25.90 -9.53
CA PRO A 285 -3.09 -25.36 -10.61
C PRO A 285 -2.27 -24.47 -11.53
N PHE A 286 -2.61 -24.52 -12.82
CA PHE A 286 -2.05 -23.65 -13.84
C PHE A 286 -3.19 -23.02 -14.67
N LEU A 287 -2.89 -21.89 -15.30
CA LEU A 287 -3.90 -21.12 -16.03
C LEU A 287 -4.05 -21.64 -17.45
N LYS A 288 -5.24 -22.07 -17.83
CA LYS A 288 -5.59 -22.26 -19.24
C LYS A 288 -5.98 -20.89 -19.80
N ALA A 289 -5.18 -20.37 -20.72
CA ALA A 289 -5.41 -19.07 -21.31
C ALA A 289 -5.75 -19.21 -22.78
N ASP A 290 -6.97 -18.82 -23.15
CA ASP A 290 -7.33 -18.63 -24.54
C ASP A 290 -6.64 -17.36 -25.04
N LYS A 291 -5.88 -17.55 -26.11
CA LYS A 291 -5.11 -16.50 -26.77
C LYS A 291 -5.87 -16.06 -28.02
N PRO A 292 -6.40 -14.82 -28.06
CA PRO A 292 -6.97 -14.27 -29.28
C PRO A 292 -5.94 -14.23 -30.42
N ASP A 293 -6.41 -14.30 -31.66
CA ASP A 293 -5.56 -14.09 -32.83
C ASP A 293 -4.82 -12.77 -32.73
N ARG A 294 -3.50 -12.79 -33.02
CA ARG A 294 -2.59 -11.64 -32.99
C ARG A 294 -2.29 -11.02 -31.62
N ALA A 295 -2.78 -11.58 -30.50
CA ALA A 295 -2.26 -11.26 -29.18
C ALA A 295 -0.95 -12.01 -28.91
N VAL A 296 -0.12 -11.58 -27.96
CA VAL A 296 1.10 -12.26 -27.51
C VAL A 296 1.11 -12.38 -25.99
N PRO A 297 1.56 -13.51 -25.41
CA PRO A 297 1.75 -13.60 -23.97
C PRO A 297 2.88 -12.67 -23.54
N ILE A 298 2.70 -12.08 -22.37
CA ILE A 298 3.73 -11.36 -21.63
C ILE A 298 3.66 -11.76 -20.17
N ARG A 299 4.78 -11.60 -19.46
CA ARG A 299 4.82 -11.75 -18.01
C ARG A 299 5.48 -10.54 -17.37
N ILE A 300 4.76 -9.89 -16.47
CA ILE A 300 5.13 -8.59 -15.89
C ILE A 300 4.87 -8.56 -14.39
N GLY A 301 5.53 -7.61 -13.72
CA GLY A 301 5.35 -7.39 -12.29
C GLY A 301 6.17 -8.32 -11.40
N ARG A 302 6.01 -8.13 -10.10
CA ARG A 302 6.68 -8.92 -9.06
C ARG A 302 6.22 -10.37 -9.14
N HIS A 303 7.10 -11.28 -8.77
CA HIS A 303 6.83 -12.72 -8.80
C HIS A 303 6.60 -13.33 -10.19
N SER A 304 7.04 -12.65 -11.26
CA SER A 304 7.09 -13.20 -12.62
C SER A 304 8.03 -14.40 -12.80
N GLY A 305 8.75 -14.83 -11.75
CA GLY A 305 9.75 -15.89 -11.83
C GLY A 305 11.07 -15.41 -12.43
N ALA A 306 12.18 -15.99 -11.98
CA ALA A 306 13.51 -15.57 -12.42
C ALA A 306 13.73 -15.87 -13.91
N GLU A 307 13.13 -16.94 -14.39
CA GLU A 307 13.26 -17.43 -15.76
C GLU A 307 12.58 -16.52 -16.79
N SER A 308 11.50 -15.83 -16.41
CA SER A 308 10.78 -14.90 -17.29
C SER A 308 11.38 -13.48 -17.30
N VAL A 309 12.40 -13.23 -16.47
CA VAL A 309 13.11 -11.94 -16.38
C VAL A 309 14.62 -12.06 -16.64
N THR A 310 15.09 -13.23 -17.07
CA THR A 310 16.51 -13.48 -17.38
C THR A 310 16.68 -14.10 -18.77
N ILE A 311 17.92 -14.07 -19.27
CA ILE A 311 18.27 -14.66 -20.56
C ILE A 311 18.58 -16.14 -20.36
N ASP A 312 17.88 -17.01 -21.08
CA ASP A 312 18.12 -18.45 -21.05
C ASP A 312 19.53 -18.80 -21.57
N GLY A 313 20.13 -19.87 -21.03
CA GLY A 313 21.52 -20.24 -21.28
C GLY A 313 22.57 -19.36 -20.58
N HIS A 314 22.22 -18.14 -20.17
CA HIS A 314 23.14 -17.19 -19.53
C HIS A 314 22.82 -16.87 -18.06
N ARG A 315 21.72 -17.41 -17.53
CA ARG A 315 21.26 -17.18 -16.15
C ARG A 315 22.10 -17.91 -15.10
N ASP A 316 22.30 -17.26 -13.95
CA ASP A 316 22.88 -17.86 -12.75
C ASP A 316 22.08 -17.40 -11.51
N ILE A 317 21.01 -18.14 -11.19
CA ILE A 317 20.01 -17.74 -10.21
C ILE A 317 20.48 -18.09 -8.80
N ARG A 318 20.63 -17.08 -7.94
CA ARG A 318 20.99 -17.30 -6.53
C ARG A 318 19.82 -17.93 -5.77
N ILE A 319 20.07 -19.09 -5.17
CA ILE A 319 19.11 -19.83 -4.33
C ILE A 319 19.52 -19.66 -2.88
N MET A 320 18.63 -19.10 -2.07
CA MET A 320 18.86 -18.92 -0.63
C MET A 320 18.55 -20.22 0.12
N GLY A 321 19.52 -20.70 0.89
CA GLY A 321 19.39 -21.87 1.76
C GLY A 321 19.16 -21.47 3.22
N ASN A 322 19.74 -22.24 4.15
CA ASN A 322 19.78 -21.86 5.56
C ASN A 322 20.60 -20.57 5.76
N ARG A 323 20.50 -19.95 6.94
CA ARG A 323 21.19 -18.69 7.25
C ARG A 323 22.68 -18.79 6.92
N GLY A 324 23.16 -17.90 6.03
CA GLY A 324 24.55 -17.88 5.55
C GLY A 324 24.88 -18.83 4.40
N GLN A 325 23.96 -19.72 3.99
CA GLN A 325 24.13 -20.64 2.86
C GLN A 325 23.37 -20.13 1.64
N SER A 326 24.05 -20.03 0.51
CA SER A 326 23.41 -19.82 -0.80
C SER A 326 24.11 -20.64 -1.86
N SER A 327 23.33 -21.17 -2.80
CA SER A 327 23.84 -21.83 -4.01
C SER A 327 23.40 -21.04 -5.24
N PHE A 328 23.85 -21.47 -6.42
CA PHE A 328 23.46 -20.87 -7.69
C PHE A 328 22.93 -21.95 -8.64
N SER A 329 21.90 -21.62 -9.40
CA SER A 329 21.23 -22.51 -10.33
C SER A 329 21.20 -21.91 -11.73
N LYS A 330 21.77 -22.63 -12.69
CA LYS A 330 21.67 -22.31 -14.12
C LYS A 330 20.32 -22.72 -14.74
N ARG A 331 19.56 -23.60 -14.07
CA ARG A 331 18.29 -24.14 -14.58
C ARG A 331 17.09 -23.24 -14.27
N GLY A 332 17.21 -22.33 -13.31
CA GLY A 332 16.10 -21.49 -12.84
C GLY A 332 15.91 -21.54 -11.33
N ALA A 333 14.79 -20.98 -10.87
CA ALA A 333 14.43 -20.94 -9.46
C ALA A 333 13.96 -22.32 -8.96
N THR A 334 14.05 -22.56 -7.64
CA THR A 334 13.62 -23.82 -7.01
C THR A 334 12.21 -23.76 -6.42
N THR A 335 11.61 -22.56 -6.35
CA THR A 335 10.26 -22.33 -5.84
C THR A 335 9.42 -21.51 -6.83
N PHE A 336 8.11 -21.68 -6.75
CA PHE A 336 7.11 -20.79 -7.29
C PHE A 336 6.71 -19.78 -6.21
N TRP A 337 6.42 -18.55 -6.65
CA TRP A 337 5.64 -17.61 -5.87
C TRP A 337 4.20 -17.62 -6.40
N LEU A 338 3.24 -17.84 -5.53
CA LEU A 338 1.83 -18.04 -5.89
C LEU A 338 0.93 -17.18 -5.01
N ALA A 339 -0.16 -16.67 -5.59
CA ALA A 339 -1.19 -15.95 -4.88
C ALA A 339 -2.01 -16.93 -4.04
N SER A 340 -2.35 -16.53 -2.83
CA SER A 340 -3.10 -17.30 -1.84
C SER A 340 -4.08 -16.39 -1.10
N GLU A 341 -5.23 -16.95 -0.76
CA GLU A 341 -6.22 -16.28 0.07
C GLU A 341 -5.86 -16.29 1.57
N VAL A 342 -4.86 -17.09 1.98
CA VAL A 342 -4.41 -17.22 3.38
C VAL A 342 -2.88 -17.17 3.50
N GLN A 343 -2.39 -16.68 4.64
CA GLN A 343 -0.96 -16.52 4.92
C GLN A 343 -0.21 -17.85 5.20
N LYS A 344 -0.92 -18.90 5.62
CA LYS A 344 -0.37 -20.20 6.03
C LYS A 344 -1.42 -21.29 5.86
N SER A 345 -0.97 -22.55 5.78
CA SER A 345 -1.85 -23.72 5.66
C SER A 345 -2.85 -23.63 4.49
N TRP A 346 -2.43 -23.01 3.39
CA TRP A 346 -3.23 -22.89 2.18
C TRP A 346 -3.50 -24.26 1.55
N LYS A 347 -4.63 -24.35 0.84
CA LYS A 347 -4.93 -25.48 -0.03
C LYS A 347 -4.22 -25.28 -1.37
N ARG A 348 -3.42 -26.26 -1.79
CA ARG A 348 -2.54 -26.13 -2.98
C ARG A 348 -3.35 -25.91 -4.26
N GLU A 349 -4.59 -26.40 -4.31
CA GLU A 349 -5.50 -26.29 -5.45
C GLU A 349 -6.09 -24.88 -5.63
N GLN A 350 -5.97 -24.02 -4.61
CA GLN A 350 -6.49 -22.63 -4.63
C GLN A 350 -5.43 -21.59 -5.00
N LEU A 351 -4.18 -22.02 -5.17
CA LEU A 351 -3.08 -21.12 -5.49
C LEU A 351 -3.17 -20.64 -6.94
N GLN A 352 -2.59 -19.46 -7.25
CA GLN A 352 -2.56 -18.95 -8.62
C GLN A 352 -1.17 -18.40 -8.95
N PRO A 353 -0.64 -18.60 -10.17
CA PRO A 353 0.61 -17.97 -10.58
C PRO A 353 0.43 -16.45 -10.73
N PHE A 354 1.53 -15.70 -10.64
CA PHE A 354 1.52 -14.24 -10.80
C PHE A 354 1.96 -13.78 -12.20
N GLY A 355 1.49 -12.60 -12.58
CA GLY A 355 2.09 -11.74 -13.60
C GLY A 355 1.77 -12.07 -15.07
N TRP A 356 0.96 -13.08 -15.36
CA TRP A 356 0.59 -13.42 -16.73
C TRP A 356 -0.45 -12.45 -17.30
N ALA A 357 -0.18 -11.96 -18.52
CA ALA A 357 -1.11 -11.15 -19.28
C ALA A 357 -0.98 -11.43 -20.78
N ILE A 358 -1.93 -10.95 -21.57
CA ILE A 358 -1.83 -10.89 -23.03
C ILE A 358 -1.74 -9.45 -23.49
N LEU A 359 -0.88 -9.20 -24.48
CA LEU A 359 -0.73 -7.92 -25.18
C LEU A 359 -1.26 -8.10 -26.60
N GLY A 360 -2.22 -7.28 -27.03
CA GLY A 360 -2.78 -7.35 -28.38
C GLY A 360 -2.98 -5.98 -29.02
N ALA A 361 -2.99 -5.94 -30.35
CA ALA A 361 -3.30 -4.72 -31.08
C ALA A 361 -4.80 -4.39 -30.93
N ILE A 362 -5.11 -3.10 -30.78
CA ILE A 362 -6.49 -2.63 -30.69
C ILE A 362 -7.06 -2.41 -32.10
N THR A 363 -8.22 -3.00 -32.39
CA THR A 363 -9.04 -2.67 -33.56
C THR A 363 -9.84 -1.41 -33.28
N GLU A 364 -10.29 -0.74 -34.34
CA GLU A 364 -11.10 0.48 -34.22
C GLU A 364 -12.40 0.25 -33.42
N GLU A 365 -13.02 -0.91 -33.58
CA GLU A 365 -14.21 -1.31 -32.82
C GLU A 365 -13.92 -1.47 -31.32
N MET A 366 -12.85 -2.18 -30.97
CA MET A 366 -12.41 -2.32 -29.57
C MET A 366 -12.08 -0.95 -28.96
N TYR A 367 -11.39 -0.08 -29.71
CA TYR A 367 -11.02 1.25 -29.24
C TYR A 367 -12.25 2.08 -28.85
N ARG A 368 -13.26 2.14 -29.73
CA ARG A 368 -14.51 2.87 -29.46
C ARG A 368 -15.25 2.33 -28.24
N SER A 369 -15.27 1.00 -28.09
CA SER A 369 -15.86 0.37 -26.90
C SER A 369 -15.11 0.74 -25.63
N TYR A 370 -13.78 0.68 -25.64
CA TYR A 370 -12.95 0.98 -24.49
C TYR A 370 -12.99 2.45 -24.09
N GLU A 371 -12.93 3.37 -25.05
CA GLU A 371 -13.05 4.81 -24.77
C GLU A 371 -14.38 5.15 -24.10
N LYS A 372 -15.49 4.56 -24.58
CA LYS A 372 -16.80 4.75 -23.96
C LYS A 372 -16.78 4.30 -22.49
N THR A 373 -16.28 3.10 -22.21
CA THR A 373 -16.17 2.57 -20.83
C THR A 373 -15.28 3.45 -19.95
N ILE A 374 -14.13 3.91 -20.46
CA ILE A 374 -13.23 4.81 -19.72
C ILE A 374 -13.93 6.12 -19.37
N GLN A 375 -14.66 6.71 -20.31
CA GLN A 375 -15.37 7.96 -20.10
C GLN A 375 -16.50 7.82 -19.07
N GLU A 376 -17.28 6.74 -19.14
CA GLU A 376 -18.32 6.41 -18.15
C GLU A 376 -17.71 6.21 -16.75
N ASN A 377 -16.61 5.48 -16.65
CA ASN A 377 -15.91 5.26 -15.38
C ASN A 377 -15.33 6.55 -14.81
N ARG A 378 -14.76 7.42 -15.64
CA ARG A 378 -14.28 8.74 -15.21
C ARG A 378 -15.41 9.62 -14.67
N GLN A 379 -16.56 9.62 -15.33
CA GLN A 379 -17.74 10.37 -14.86
C GLN A 379 -18.26 9.82 -13.51
N ARG A 380 -18.33 8.50 -13.36
CA ARG A 380 -18.70 7.85 -12.08
C ARG A 380 -17.74 8.22 -10.95
N LEU A 381 -16.44 8.18 -11.21
CA LEU A 381 -15.41 8.55 -10.24
C LEU A 381 -15.49 10.03 -9.85
N GLN A 382 -15.66 10.93 -10.83
CA GLN A 382 -15.84 12.36 -10.55
C GLN A 382 -17.08 12.62 -9.69
N THR A 383 -18.19 11.93 -10.00
CA THR A 383 -19.43 12.04 -9.21
C THR A 383 -19.21 11.51 -7.79
N ALA A 384 -18.59 10.34 -7.62
CA ALA A 384 -18.29 9.77 -6.31
C ALA A 384 -17.35 10.65 -5.48
N ILE A 385 -16.33 11.26 -6.10
CA ILE A 385 -15.44 12.22 -5.44
C ILE A 385 -16.23 13.46 -5.00
N GLN A 386 -17.11 13.97 -5.87
CA GLN A 386 -17.95 15.13 -5.56
C GLN A 386 -18.94 14.82 -4.42
N ASP A 387 -19.58 13.66 -4.44
CA ASP A 387 -20.50 13.21 -3.40
C ASP A 387 -19.77 13.03 -2.07
N ASN A 388 -18.60 12.39 -2.05
CA ASN A 388 -17.77 12.29 -0.85
C ASN A 388 -17.37 13.67 -0.30
N LEU A 389 -17.07 14.66 -1.17
CA LEU A 389 -16.78 16.03 -0.75
C LEU A 389 -18.03 16.76 -0.21
N VAL A 390 -19.22 16.47 -0.74
CA VAL A 390 -20.48 17.02 -0.26
C VAL A 390 -20.86 16.40 1.08
N ASP A 391 -20.72 15.09 1.24
CA ASP A 391 -20.96 14.37 2.48
C ASP A 391 -19.99 14.85 3.57
N ALA A 392 -18.68 14.91 3.28
CA ALA A 392 -17.68 15.46 4.19
C ALA A 392 -17.97 16.92 4.57
N LYS A 393 -18.45 17.75 3.63
CA LYS A 393 -18.90 19.12 3.94
C LYS A 393 -20.16 19.11 4.81
N SER A 394 -21.15 18.29 4.51
CA SER A 394 -22.39 18.20 5.27
C SER A 394 -22.14 17.73 6.71
N ASP A 395 -21.22 16.78 6.88
CA ASP A 395 -20.80 16.28 8.19
C ASP A 395 -19.93 17.30 8.91
N SER A 396 -19.08 18.07 8.21
CA SER A 396 -18.36 19.21 8.81
C SER A 396 -19.33 20.31 9.27
N VAL A 397 -20.40 20.57 8.52
CA VAL A 397 -21.45 21.53 8.88
C VAL A 397 -22.23 21.02 10.09
N ARG A 398 -22.61 19.74 10.12
CA ARG A 398 -23.25 19.09 11.29
C ARG A 398 -22.35 19.08 12.51
N LEU A 399 -21.04 18.82 12.36
CA LEU A 399 -20.06 18.95 13.42
C LEU A 399 -19.94 20.39 13.89
N SER A 400 -19.88 21.37 12.99
CA SER A 400 -19.84 22.79 13.35
C SER A 400 -21.11 23.24 14.08
N ALA A 401 -22.28 22.74 13.67
CA ALA A 401 -23.56 22.97 14.32
C ALA A 401 -23.60 22.32 15.72
N ARG A 402 -23.14 21.07 15.86
CA ARG A 402 -22.97 20.41 17.17
C ARG A 402 -21.94 21.08 18.07
N THR A 403 -20.89 21.65 17.49
CA THR A 403 -19.86 22.41 18.22
C THR A 403 -20.39 23.79 18.62
N ALA A 404 -21.28 24.39 17.82
CA ALA A 404 -21.98 25.63 18.15
C ALA A 404 -23.05 25.40 19.23
N GLU A 405 -23.82 24.30 19.16
CA GLU A 405 -24.78 23.86 20.19
C GLU A 405 -24.05 23.50 21.50
N SER A 406 -22.88 22.85 21.44
CA SER A 406 -22.04 22.59 22.61
C SER A 406 -21.38 23.86 23.18
N LYS A 407 -21.13 24.88 22.34
CA LYS A 407 -20.70 26.22 22.79
C LYS A 407 -21.83 27.08 23.35
N THR A 408 -23.09 26.64 23.28
CA THR A 408 -24.22 27.35 23.91
C THR A 408 -24.53 26.86 25.33
N ILE A 409 -23.72 25.95 25.91
CA ILE A 409 -23.85 25.52 27.31
C ILE A 409 -22.61 25.96 28.11
N SER A 410 -22.83 27.01 28.91
CA SER A 410 -22.08 27.54 30.07
C SER A 410 -20.58 27.83 29.94
N VAL A 411 -20.26 29.07 29.53
CA VAL A 411 -19.03 29.73 30.01
C VAL A 411 -19.26 30.08 31.49
N LEU A 412 -19.05 29.13 32.40
CA LEU A 412 -18.95 29.45 33.82
C LEU A 412 -17.79 30.42 34.02
N SER A 413 -18.02 31.51 34.75
CA SER A 413 -16.97 32.46 35.12
C SER A 413 -15.84 31.74 35.90
N PRO A 414 -14.62 32.29 35.94
CA PRO A 414 -13.53 31.73 36.74
C PRO A 414 -13.92 31.45 38.20
N LEU A 415 -14.72 32.34 38.81
CA LEU A 415 -15.28 32.18 40.14
C LEU A 415 -16.25 30.99 40.23
N GLU A 416 -17.20 30.88 39.29
CA GLU A 416 -18.18 29.79 39.27
C GLU A 416 -17.54 28.42 39.11
N LYS A 417 -16.43 28.33 38.35
CA LYS A 417 -15.63 27.10 38.24
C LYS A 417 -15.02 26.72 39.59
N LEU A 418 -14.43 27.67 40.31
CA LEU A 418 -13.84 27.41 41.63
C LEU A 418 -14.89 27.05 42.67
N LEU A 419 -16.07 27.70 42.65
CA LEU A 419 -17.20 27.36 43.53
C LEU A 419 -17.73 25.95 43.23
N SER A 420 -17.78 25.54 41.96
CA SER A 420 -18.17 24.18 41.58
C SER A 420 -17.14 23.13 42.05
N GLU A 421 -15.84 23.43 41.91
CA GLU A 421 -14.76 22.56 42.38
C GLU A 421 -14.79 22.41 43.91
N LEU A 422 -15.04 23.50 44.65
CA LEU A 422 -15.18 23.50 46.11
C LEU A 422 -16.38 22.66 46.59
N LYS A 423 -17.50 22.63 45.84
CA LYS A 423 -18.65 21.78 46.19
C LYS A 423 -18.28 20.28 46.18
N MET A 424 -17.41 19.88 45.24
CA MET A 424 -16.95 18.50 45.05
C MET A 424 -15.84 18.07 46.02
N ILE A 425 -15.24 19.01 46.77
CA ILE A 425 -14.19 18.72 47.76
C ILE A 425 -14.81 18.48 49.14
N ASN A 426 -14.37 17.44 49.84
CA ASN A 426 -14.75 17.16 51.22
C ASN A 426 -14.07 18.15 52.18
N ALA A 427 -14.80 18.61 53.21
CA ALA A 427 -14.30 19.61 54.18
C ALA A 427 -13.01 19.20 54.92
N ASN A 428 -12.74 17.89 55.05
CA ASN A 428 -11.57 17.35 55.74
C ASN A 428 -10.37 17.13 54.80
N ASP A 429 -10.50 17.37 53.49
CA ASP A 429 -9.43 17.19 52.50
C ASP A 429 -8.57 18.46 52.40
N ALA A 430 -7.71 18.66 53.41
CA ALA A 430 -6.85 19.84 53.52
C ALA A 430 -5.90 20.03 52.31
N GLY A 431 -5.54 18.95 51.60
CA GLY A 431 -4.65 19.01 50.43
C GLY A 431 -5.35 19.62 49.21
N ARG A 432 -6.56 19.15 48.90
CA ARG A 432 -7.35 19.72 47.78
C ARG A 432 -7.84 21.13 48.07
N ILE A 433 -8.24 21.41 49.31
CA ILE A 433 -8.59 22.78 49.73
C ILE A 433 -7.38 23.71 49.61
N GLY A 434 -6.19 23.26 50.00
CA GLY A 434 -4.95 24.04 49.83
C GLY A 434 -4.63 24.35 48.35
N THR A 435 -4.88 23.40 47.45
CA THR A 435 -4.69 23.59 46.00
C THR A 435 -5.72 24.58 45.43
N LEU A 436 -6.98 24.50 45.87
CA LEU A 436 -8.03 25.44 45.49
C LEU A 436 -7.71 26.87 45.96
N ILE A 437 -7.16 27.03 47.17
CA ILE A 437 -6.75 28.34 47.70
C ILE A 437 -5.64 28.99 46.85
N GLN A 438 -4.72 28.21 46.27
CA GLN A 438 -3.69 28.74 45.37
C GLN A 438 -4.28 29.31 44.07
N LYS A 439 -5.41 28.75 43.61
CA LYS A 439 -6.09 29.20 42.39
C LYS A 439 -6.85 30.52 42.56
N ILE A 440 -7.09 30.97 43.81
CA ILE A 440 -7.76 32.24 44.09
C ILE A 440 -7.00 33.43 43.48
N GLU A 441 -5.67 33.34 43.41
CA GLU A 441 -4.84 34.40 42.79
C GLU A 441 -5.08 34.59 41.29
N GLN A 442 -5.73 33.63 40.63
CA GLN A 442 -6.08 33.71 39.22
C GLN A 442 -7.37 34.50 38.97
N LEU A 443 -8.10 34.89 40.03
CA LEU A 443 -9.26 35.76 39.94
C LEU A 443 -8.83 37.22 39.79
N GLU A 444 -9.51 37.96 38.93
CA GLU A 444 -9.12 39.33 38.56
C GLU A 444 -9.67 40.38 39.54
N THR A 445 -10.84 40.13 40.13
CA THR A 445 -11.54 41.07 41.01
C THR A 445 -11.34 40.71 42.49
N VAL A 446 -11.34 41.73 43.36
CA VAL A 446 -11.21 41.53 44.82
C VAL A 446 -12.49 40.89 45.36
N GLU A 447 -13.63 41.24 44.78
CA GLU A 447 -14.95 40.71 45.10
C GLU A 447 -15.04 39.19 44.87
N ASP A 448 -14.54 38.70 43.73
CA ASP A 448 -14.55 37.26 43.43
C ASP A 448 -13.62 36.49 44.37
N LYS A 449 -12.45 37.08 44.69
CA LYS A 449 -11.51 36.49 45.66
C LYS A 449 -12.13 36.39 47.05
N ALA A 450 -12.88 37.40 47.48
CA ALA A 450 -13.57 37.42 48.76
C ALA A 450 -14.73 36.41 48.79
N GLU A 451 -15.49 36.29 47.70
CA GLU A 451 -16.62 35.36 47.61
C GLU A 451 -16.17 33.89 47.73
N ILE A 452 -15.13 33.49 46.98
CA ILE A 452 -14.59 32.13 47.10
C ILE A 452 -13.94 31.90 48.47
N ALA A 453 -13.29 32.91 49.07
CA ALA A 453 -12.72 32.81 50.41
C ALA A 453 -13.81 32.61 51.49
N ALA A 454 -14.95 33.28 51.35
CA ALA A 454 -16.11 33.12 52.22
C ALA A 454 -16.71 31.70 52.10
N ALA A 455 -16.82 31.20 50.87
CA ALA A 455 -17.31 29.85 50.60
C ALA A 455 -16.37 28.78 51.20
N ILE A 456 -15.05 28.96 51.09
CA ILE A 456 -14.05 28.05 51.70
C ILE A 456 -14.15 28.08 53.23
N ARG A 457 -14.30 29.27 53.85
CA ARG A 457 -14.48 29.41 55.29
C ARG A 457 -15.75 28.70 55.78
N SER A 458 -16.85 28.85 55.04
CA SER A 458 -18.12 28.16 55.33
C SER A 458 -17.97 26.64 55.22
N LYS A 459 -17.30 26.14 54.17
CA LYS A 459 -17.07 24.71 53.94
C LYS A 459 -16.17 24.06 55.02
N LEU A 460 -15.15 24.77 55.50
CA LEU A 460 -14.24 24.29 56.55
C LEU A 460 -14.90 24.33 57.95
N GLY A 461 -15.80 25.28 58.21
CA GLY A 461 -16.38 25.53 59.53
C GLY A 461 -15.40 26.20 60.51
N GLU A 462 -15.93 26.86 61.54
CA GLU A 462 -15.14 27.77 62.39
C GLU A 462 -13.94 27.11 63.10
N LYS A 463 -14.11 25.88 63.60
CA LYS A 463 -13.05 25.17 64.34
C LYS A 463 -11.89 24.75 63.45
N ALA A 464 -12.16 24.31 62.22
CA ALA A 464 -11.11 23.87 61.29
C ALA A 464 -10.46 25.07 60.58
N PHE A 465 -11.25 26.11 60.25
CA PHE A 465 -10.73 27.35 59.68
C PHE A 465 -9.72 28.03 60.62
N LYS A 466 -9.99 28.08 61.93
CA LYS A 466 -9.06 28.64 62.93
C LYS A 466 -7.70 27.92 62.98
N LYS A 467 -7.62 26.66 62.53
CA LYS A 467 -6.41 25.83 62.51
C LYS A 467 -5.80 25.71 61.11
N HIS A 468 -6.36 26.37 60.10
CA HIS A 468 -5.92 26.23 58.72
C HIS A 468 -4.64 27.03 58.44
N LYS A 469 -3.67 26.44 57.72
CA LYS A 469 -2.34 27.05 57.47
C LYS A 469 -2.38 28.37 56.69
N ARG A 470 -3.44 28.59 55.91
CA ARG A 470 -3.66 29.81 55.08
C ARG A 470 -4.75 30.73 55.65
N LYS A 471 -5.09 30.60 56.94
CA LYS A 471 -6.17 31.37 57.57
C LYS A 471 -5.98 32.88 57.42
N ASP A 472 -4.78 33.39 57.69
CA ASP A 472 -4.52 34.83 57.67
C ASP A 472 -4.68 35.42 56.26
N TYR A 473 -4.26 34.67 55.23
CA TYR A 473 -4.48 35.01 53.82
C TYR A 473 -5.97 35.02 53.44
N LEU A 474 -6.74 34.00 53.86
CA LEU A 474 -8.18 34.00 53.60
C LEU A 474 -8.92 35.09 54.40
N GLN A 475 -8.38 35.51 55.55
CA GLN A 475 -8.94 36.62 56.33
C GLN A 475 -8.63 37.98 55.71
N SER A 476 -7.45 38.18 55.11
CA SER A 476 -7.14 39.45 54.42
C SER A 476 -8.05 39.65 53.22
N LEU A 477 -8.31 38.61 52.42
CA LEU A 477 -9.24 38.66 51.29
C LEU A 477 -10.69 38.97 51.71
N LEU A 478 -11.09 38.61 52.94
CA LEU A 478 -12.42 38.91 53.49
C LEU A 478 -12.51 40.30 54.12
N GLN A 479 -11.37 40.97 54.34
CA GLN A 479 -11.31 42.33 54.89
C GLN A 479 -11.10 43.39 53.80
N GLU A 480 -10.62 42.97 52.62
CA GLU A 480 -10.38 43.82 51.45
C GLU A 480 -11.62 44.02 50.56
N SER A 481 -12.74 43.31 50.81
CA SER A 481 -14.00 43.42 50.06
C SER A 481 -15.03 44.34 50.67
#